data_AF-A0A6S4JJP5-F1
#
_entry.id   AF-A0A6S4JJP5-F1
#
_cell.length_a   1.000
_cell.length_b   1.000
_cell.length_c   1.000
_cell.angle_alpha   90.00
_cell.angle_beta   90.00
_cell.angle_gamma   90.00
#
_symmetry.space_group_name_H-M   'P 1'
#
loop_
_entity.id
_entity.type
_entity.pdbx_description
1 polymer ?
#
loop_
_entity_poly.entity_id
_entity_poly.type
_entity_poly.pdbx_seq_one_letter_code
_entity_poly.pdbx_strand_id
1 'polypeptide(L)' 'FTSTVPLTIGYNNRQVRPGAALKPSAVVSRPRVDIGGNDMRVLYTLMLVDPDAPSPSRPSLREYLHWMVADIPGTTGVSF' A
#
# COMPACT_ATOMS: atom_id res chain seq x y z
N PHE A 1 -15.47 -6.02 -4.45
CA PHE A 1 -15.16 -6.54 -3.10
C PHE A 1 -15.81 -5.62 -2.07
N THR A 2 -16.07 -6.11 -0.86
CA THR A 2 -16.51 -5.28 0.27
C THR A 2 -15.30 -5.06 1.17
N SER A 3 -14.90 -3.80 1.39
CA SER A 3 -13.79 -3.49 2.30
C SER A 3 -14.25 -3.73 3.74
N THR A 4 -13.61 -4.67 4.44
CA THR A 4 -13.95 -5.04 5.83
C THR A 4 -12.85 -4.70 6.83
N VAL A 5 -11.62 -4.45 6.35
CA VAL A 5 -10.46 -4.15 7.18
C VAL A 5 -9.98 -2.74 6.85
N PRO A 6 -9.97 -1.80 7.82
CA PRO A 6 -9.42 -0.47 7.61
C PRO A 6 -7.95 -0.53 7.22
N LEU A 7 -7.54 0.26 6.23
CA LEU A 7 -6.16 0.39 5.80
C LEU A 7 -5.80 1.88 5.75
N THR A 8 -4.77 2.28 6.48
CA THR A 8 -4.23 3.64 6.45
C THR A 8 -2.82 3.63 5.90
N ILE A 9 -2.55 4.48 4.91
CA ILE A 9 -1.24 4.64 4.29
C ILE A 9 -0.80 6.10 4.45
N GLY A 10 0.46 6.34 4.79
CA GLY A 10 1.00 7.69 4.93
C GLY A 10 2.45 7.81 4.49
N TYR A 11 2.78 8.98 3.91
CA TYR A 11 4.14 9.41 3.59
C TYR A 11 4.44 10.71 4.32
N ASN A 12 5.63 10.85 4.91
CA ASN A 12 6.08 12.09 5.60
C ASN A 12 5.03 12.63 6.60
N ASN A 13 4.47 11.75 7.44
CA ASN A 13 3.41 12.05 8.42
C ASN A 13 2.11 12.61 7.82
N ARG A 14 1.88 12.43 6.52
CA ARG A 14 0.61 12.78 5.85
C ARG A 14 -0.07 11.53 5.32
N GLN A 15 -1.33 11.36 5.71
CA GLN A 15 -2.16 10.28 5.21
C GLN A 15 -2.47 10.48 3.72
N VAL A 16 -2.35 9.41 2.95
CA VAL A 16 -2.72 9.36 1.54
C VAL A 16 -4.20 9.02 1.42
N ARG A 17 -4.90 9.76 0.56
CA ARG A 17 -6.29 9.47 0.19
C ARG A 17 -6.32 8.66 -1.11
N PRO A 18 -7.30 7.76 -1.30
CA PRO A 18 -7.50 7.11 -2.59
C PRO A 18 -7.63 8.14 -3.73
N GLY A 19 -6.89 7.91 -4.82
CA GLY A 19 -6.88 8.80 -5.99
C GLY A 19 -6.06 10.09 -5.83
N ALA A 20 -5.39 10.32 -4.70
CA ALA A 20 -4.54 11.49 -4.53
C ALA A 20 -3.32 11.44 -5.48
N ALA A 21 -3.10 12.53 -6.23
CA ALA A 21 -1.89 12.69 -7.03
C ALA A 21 -0.69 13.01 -6.14
N LEU A 22 0.33 12.16 -6.18
CA LEU A 22 1.58 12.34 -5.43
C LEU A 22 2.74 12.52 -6.40
N LYS A 23 3.66 13.44 -6.07
CA LYS A 23 4.90 13.59 -6.85
C LYS A 23 5.80 12.38 -6.60
N PRO A 24 6.49 11.83 -7.62
CA PRO A 24 7.43 10.72 -7.43
C PRO A 24 8.47 10.99 -6.34
N SER A 25 8.97 12.23 -6.24
CA SER A 25 9.93 12.64 -5.21
C SER A 25 9.39 12.60 -3.78
N ALA A 26 8.06 12.64 -3.60
CA ALA A 26 7.41 12.57 -2.30
C ALA A 26 7.18 11.12 -1.82
N VAL A 27 7.37 10.13 -2.69
CA VAL A 27 7.06 8.71 -2.44
C VAL A 27 8.25 7.78 -2.66
N VAL A 28 9.48 8.31 -2.60
CA VAL A 28 10.72 7.54 -2.79
C VAL A 28 10.92 6.51 -1.68
N SER A 29 10.68 6.92 -0.43
CA SER A 29 10.75 6.03 0.74
C SER A 29 9.50 5.19 0.86
N ARG A 30 9.58 4.04 1.55
CA ARG A 30 8.40 3.20 1.83
C ARG A 30 7.40 3.99 2.70
N PRO A 31 6.08 3.85 2.49
CA PRO A 31 5.10 4.48 3.35
C PRO A 31 5.03 3.80 4.72
N ARG A 32 4.51 4.54 5.69
CA ARG A 32 3.92 3.94 6.89
C ARG A 32 2.56 3.36 6.52
N VAL A 33 2.29 2.14 6.97
CA VAL A 33 1.03 1.46 6.77
C VAL A 33 0.49 0.98 8.10
N ASP A 34 -0.74 1.32 8.43
CA ASP A 34 -1.45 0.79 9.60
C ASP A 34 -2.64 -0.05 9.10
N ILE A 35 -2.70 -1.32 9.52
CA ILE A 35 -3.76 -2.28 9.16
C ILE A 35 -4.67 -2.47 10.37
N GLY A 36 -5.97 -2.33 10.15
CA GLY A 36 -6.99 -2.59 11.16
C GLY A 36 -7.20 -4.09 11.41
N GLY A 37 -8.43 -4.44 11.75
CA GLY A 37 -8.80 -5.79 12.16
C GLY A 37 -9.12 -5.87 13.65
N ASN A 38 -9.47 -7.06 14.11
CA ASN A 38 -9.88 -7.33 15.49
C ASN A 38 -9.18 -8.55 16.11
N ASP A 39 -8.29 -9.21 15.36
CA ASP A 39 -7.56 -10.40 15.79
C ASP A 39 -6.11 -10.36 15.28
N MET A 40 -5.15 -10.41 16.21
CA MET A 40 -3.71 -10.43 15.91
C MET A 40 -3.24 -11.79 15.35
N ARG A 41 -4.06 -12.85 15.45
CA ARG A 41 -3.76 -14.17 14.88
C ARG A 41 -4.01 -14.21 13.36
N VAL A 42 -4.78 -13.25 12.84
CA VAL A 42 -4.97 -13.09 11.42
C VAL A 42 -3.78 -12.32 10.85
N LEU A 43 -3.14 -12.91 9.85
CA LEU A 43 -2.01 -12.33 9.15
C LEU A 43 -2.46 -11.78 7.80
N TYR A 44 -1.98 -10.59 7.47
CA TYR A 44 -2.29 -9.87 6.23
C TYR A 44 -1.05 -9.78 5.34
N THR A 45 -1.31 -9.75 4.03
CA THR A 45 -0.30 -9.44 3.01
C THR A 45 -0.65 -8.12 2.35
N LEU A 46 0.31 -7.19 2.31
CA LEU A 46 0.22 -5.93 1.59
C LEU A 46 0.98 -6.04 0.27
N MET A 47 0.37 -5.59 -0.83
CA MET A 47 1.01 -5.43 -2.13
C MET A 47 0.77 -4.01 -2.66
N LEU A 48 1.83 -3.36 -3.10
CA LEU A 48 1.79 -2.11 -3.84
C LEU A 48 2.24 -2.38 -5.28
N VAL A 49 1.32 -2.24 -6.22
CA VAL A 49 1.51 -2.57 -7.64
C VAL A 49 1.20 -1.37 -8.52
N ASP A 50 1.94 -1.25 -9.63
CA ASP A 50 1.62 -0.35 -10.72
C ASP A 50 1.03 -1.16 -11.89
N PRO A 51 -0.29 -1.05 -12.15
CA PRO A 51 -0.95 -1.74 -13.25
C PRO A 51 -0.70 -1.10 -14.62
N ASP A 52 -0.06 0.07 -14.65
CA ASP A 52 0.10 0.93 -15.81
C ASP A 52 1.54 1.02 -16.30
N ALA A 53 2.46 0.18 -15.80
CA ALA A 53 3.87 0.23 -16.19
C ALA A 53 4.13 -0.24 -17.65
N PRO A 54 4.98 0.45 -18.45
CA PRO A 54 5.62 1.73 -18.15
C PRO A 54 4.74 2.95 -18.44
N SER A 55 3.64 2.79 -19.17
CA SER A 55 2.64 3.85 -19.37
C SER A 55 1.21 3.31 -19.41
N PRO A 56 0.21 4.06 -18.92
CA PRO A 56 -1.20 3.61 -18.93
C PRO A 56 -1.72 3.27 -20.34
N SER A 57 -1.20 3.95 -21.36
CA SER A 57 -1.53 3.72 -22.77
C SER A 57 -0.92 2.46 -23.36
N ARG A 58 0.20 1.97 -22.81
CA ARG A 58 0.90 0.76 -23.26
C ARG A 58 1.52 0.05 -22.06
N PRO A 59 0.69 -0.61 -21.22
CA PRO A 59 1.13 -1.16 -19.96
C PRO A 59 1.77 -2.54 -20.15
N SER A 60 2.86 -2.62 -20.92
CA SER A 60 3.49 -3.90 -21.31
C SER A 60 4.21 -4.64 -20.17
N LEU A 61 4.44 -3.96 -19.03
CA LEU A 61 5.11 -4.51 -17.85
C LEU A 61 4.15 -4.66 -16.66
N ARG A 62 2.83 -4.55 -16.89
CA ARG A 62 1.85 -4.73 -15.82
C ARG A 62 1.83 -6.19 -15.34
N GLU A 63 1.69 -6.45 -14.05
CA GLU A 63 1.72 -5.53 -12.91
C GLU A 63 3.16 -5.38 -12.40
N TYR A 64 3.63 -4.14 -12.22
CA TYR A 64 4.94 -3.91 -11.64
C TYR A 64 4.84 -3.87 -10.11
N LEU A 65 5.42 -4.86 -9.43
CA LEU A 65 5.41 -4.95 -7.98
C LEU A 65 6.43 -3.97 -7.37
N HIS A 66 5.95 -2.87 -6.82
CA HIS A 66 6.80 -1.90 -6.12
C HIS A 66 7.21 -2.38 -4.73
N TRP A 67 6.28 -3.01 -4.02
CA TRP A 67 6.51 -3.43 -2.64
C TRP A 67 5.54 -4.53 -2.20
N MET A 68 6.05 -5.49 -1.45
CA MET A 68 5.25 -6.55 -0.80
C MET A 68 5.74 -6.74 0.63
N VAL A 69 4.80 -6.93 1.55
CA VAL A 69 5.07 -7.37 2.92
C VAL A 69 4.04 -8.43 3.29
N ALA A 70 4.51 -9.59 3.73
CA ALA A 70 3.67 -10.67 4.22
C ALA A 70 3.65 -10.67 5.76
N ASP A 71 2.81 -11.55 6.32
CA ASP A 71 2.77 -11.87 7.74
C ASP A 71 2.57 -10.67 8.68
N ILE A 72 1.83 -9.64 8.24
CA ILE A 72 1.50 -8.49 9.09
C ILE A 72 0.35 -8.88 10.03
N PRO A 73 0.55 -8.92 11.35
CA PRO A 73 -0.54 -9.21 12.28
C PRO A 73 -1.63 -8.15 12.21
N GLY A 74 -2.90 -8.55 12.27
CA GLY A 74 -4.02 -7.61 12.38
C GLY A 74 -3.85 -6.66 13.57
N THR A 75 -4.46 -5.47 13.48
CA THR A 75 -4.32 -4.36 14.45
C THR A 75 -2.94 -3.69 14.52
N THR A 76 -1.98 -4.13 13.72
CA THR A 76 -0.61 -3.58 13.68
C THR A 76 -0.34 -2.84 12.37
N GLY A 77 0.91 -2.45 12.16
CA GLY A 77 1.33 -1.75 10.96
C GLY A 77 2.77 -2.05 10.62
N VAL A 78 3.21 -1.49 9.49
CA VAL A 78 4.60 -1.56 9.03
C VAL A 78 5.12 -0.14 8.88
N SER A 79 6.25 0.14 9.55
CA SER A 79 6.98 1.40 9.44
C SER A 79 8.48 1.10 9.37
N PHE A 80 9.22 1.85 8.55
CA PHE A 80 10.68 1.75 8.41
C PHE A 80 11.33 3.12 8.62
#